data_AF-A0A089KH88-F1
#
_entry.id   AF-A0A089KH88-F1
#
_cell.length_a   1.000
_cell.length_b   1.000
_cell.length_c   1.000
_cell.angle_alpha   90.00
_cell.angle_beta   90.00
_cell.angle_gamma   90.00
#
_symmetry.space_group_name_H-M   'P 1'
#
loop_
_entity.id
_entity.type
_entity.pdbx_description
1 polymer ?
#
loop_
_entity_poly.entity_id
_entity_poly.type
_entity_poly.pdbx_seq_one_letter_code
_entity_poly.pdbx_strand_id
1 'polypeptide(L)'
;MNDEGNNGGLEGTVHSVSAMSMKASEGLTIQDLIRMLQSARSSADGRVPGAEHLDEQRVFTAIKEAVLNAETLYIAYDVHTNYPYIGSGNQVWVFSEGKFAAEAADYYLQQLIQLEMRRLGREDIRKMLAELHVLGIGSLLVHNGQHTVVLARDELLPPPDWSGTPEIQIPVSNPGLQHAMLSFFQAMYSRQQYAGKNEILRAAEARMLDELLQAKFLVPMQLKEEEPSAADEQGRKTLQQGTVIQFASLGVEGGESWLPVFTDWPEFEKGYDKTVWSGNVAAYEDVVKLSANMGGAVINFRGIGFRLDEKNQRMVAEYVRERDAGKGRS
;
A
#
# COMPACT_ATOMS: atom_id res chain seq x y z
N MET A 1 4.13 77.68 36.90
CA MET A 1 5.18 77.70 35.86
C MET A 1 5.42 76.24 35.51
N ASN A 2 4.54 75.67 34.67
CA ASN A 2 4.65 75.65 33.20
C ASN A 2 6.01 75.11 32.77
N ASP A 3 6.06 73.86 32.29
CA ASP A 3 6.05 73.68 30.84
C ASP A 3 5.59 72.27 30.42
N GLU A 4 4.95 72.26 29.25
CA GLU A 4 4.30 71.16 28.56
C GLU A 4 5.27 70.24 27.82
N GLY A 5 4.79 69.03 27.50
CA GLY A 5 5.12 68.34 26.26
C GLY A 5 6.26 67.33 26.32
N ASN A 6 5.93 66.04 26.21
CA ASN A 6 5.82 65.41 24.90
C ASN A 6 5.53 63.91 25.08
N ASN A 7 4.41 63.48 24.51
CA ASN A 7 3.89 62.13 24.55
C ASN A 7 4.56 61.33 23.42
N GLY A 8 5.58 60.54 23.75
CA GLY A 8 6.32 59.68 22.81
C GLY A 8 6.00 58.22 23.02
N GLY A 9 4.72 57.84 22.89
CA GLY A 9 4.31 56.44 22.81
C GLY A 9 4.89 55.84 21.52
N LEU A 10 5.92 55.03 21.66
CA LEU A 10 6.36 54.13 20.60
C LEU A 10 5.29 53.04 20.47
N GLU A 11 4.30 53.30 19.60
CA GLU A 11 3.45 52.27 19.04
C GLU A 11 4.35 51.26 18.32
N GLY A 12 4.67 50.18 19.03
CA GLY A 12 5.13 48.97 18.39
C GLY A 12 3.97 48.46 17.54
N THR A 13 4.06 48.63 16.23
CA THR A 13 3.12 48.05 15.28
C THR A 13 3.21 46.52 15.40
N VAL A 14 2.37 45.95 16.25
CA VAL A 14 2.08 44.52 16.23
C VAL A 14 1.33 44.28 14.93
N HIS A 15 2.06 43.82 13.91
CA HIS A 15 1.45 43.26 12.72
C HIS A 15 0.75 41.95 13.12
N SER A 16 -0.51 42.06 13.55
CA SER A 16 -1.40 40.91 13.70
C SER A 16 -1.59 40.30 12.30
N VAL A 17 -1.01 39.13 12.07
CA VAL A 17 -1.25 38.37 10.85
C VAL A 17 -2.67 37.80 10.94
N SER A 18 -3.59 38.43 10.21
CA SER A 18 -4.98 37.99 10.06
C SER A 18 -5.05 36.54 9.59
N ALA A 19 -6.05 35.82 10.12
CA ALA A 19 -6.46 34.48 9.70
C ALA A 19 -6.43 34.35 8.17
N MET A 20 -5.67 33.40 7.66
CA MET A 20 -5.47 33.22 6.22
C MET A 20 -6.82 33.08 5.51
N SER A 21 -7.13 34.04 4.64
CA SER A 21 -8.13 33.91 3.58
C SER A 21 -7.58 32.94 2.53
N MET A 22 -8.43 32.10 1.93
CA MET A 22 -8.08 31.14 0.87
C MET A 22 -7.31 31.74 -0.32
N LYS A 23 -7.29 33.07 -0.48
CA LYS A 23 -6.43 33.77 -1.45
C LYS A 23 -4.94 33.76 -1.11
N ALA A 24 -4.55 33.52 0.15
CA ALA A 24 -3.17 33.56 0.61
C ALA A 24 -2.42 32.23 0.41
N SER A 25 -3.10 31.16 0.00
CA SER A 25 -2.49 29.86 -0.34
C SER A 25 -2.18 29.69 -1.82
N GLU A 26 -2.60 30.62 -2.69
CA GLU A 26 -2.21 30.61 -4.10
C GLU A 26 -0.69 30.82 -4.21
N GLY A 27 0.02 29.82 -4.72
CA GLY A 27 1.47 29.85 -4.94
C GLY A 27 2.33 29.24 -3.84
N LEU A 28 1.75 28.71 -2.75
CA LEU A 28 2.51 27.96 -1.74
C LEU A 28 2.86 26.56 -2.24
N THR A 29 4.12 26.14 -2.03
CA THR A 29 4.53 24.78 -2.32
C THR A 29 4.08 23.82 -1.21
N ILE A 30 4.07 22.52 -1.49
CA ILE A 30 3.82 21.48 -0.47
C ILE A 30 4.83 21.62 0.68
N GLN A 31 6.10 21.95 0.39
CA GLN A 31 7.11 22.22 1.42
C GLN A 31 6.77 23.43 2.30
N ASP A 32 6.28 24.53 1.72
CA ASP A 32 5.87 25.70 2.50
C ASP A 32 4.72 25.38 3.44
N LEU A 33 3.72 24.63 2.96
CA LEU A 33 2.59 24.16 3.78
C LEU A 33 3.05 23.24 4.92
N ILE A 34 3.99 22.33 4.67
CA ILE A 34 4.54 21.46 5.73
C ILE A 34 5.31 22.29 6.77
N ARG A 35 6.11 23.29 6.36
CA ARG A 35 6.79 24.20 7.29
C ARG A 35 5.78 24.98 8.15
N MET A 36 4.71 25.48 7.55
CA MET A 36 3.63 26.14 8.27
C MET A 36 2.96 25.23 9.30
N LEU A 37 2.70 23.96 8.94
CA LEU A 37 2.14 22.97 9.85
C LEU A 37 3.05 22.74 11.07
N GLN A 38 4.36 22.64 10.85
CA GLN A 38 5.32 22.45 11.94
C GLN A 38 5.41 23.69 12.84
N SER A 39 5.34 24.90 12.28
CA SER A 39 5.27 26.15 13.04
C SER A 39 3.99 26.23 13.89
N ALA A 40 2.84 25.83 13.33
CA ALA A 40 1.57 25.80 14.07
C ALA A 40 1.63 24.85 15.27
N ARG A 41 2.14 23.62 15.07
CA ARG A 41 2.33 22.64 16.16
C ARG A 41 3.28 23.14 17.25
N SER A 42 4.38 23.78 16.85
CA SER A 42 5.36 24.32 17.80
C SER A 42 4.81 25.52 18.60
N SER A 43 3.83 26.24 18.06
CA SER A 43 3.13 27.32 18.75
C SER A 43 2.13 26.81 19.77
N ALA A 44 1.39 25.73 19.44
CA ALA A 44 0.50 25.05 20.38
C ALA A 44 1.26 24.53 21.62
N ASP A 45 2.53 24.14 21.45
CA ASP A 45 3.44 23.75 22.53
C ASP A 45 4.13 24.94 23.25
N GLY A 46 3.81 26.18 22.89
CA GLY A 46 4.38 27.40 23.49
C GLY A 46 5.84 27.70 23.11
N ARG A 47 6.39 27.02 22.09
CA ARG A 47 7.81 27.13 21.70
C ARG A 47 8.10 28.24 20.70
N VAL A 48 7.08 28.76 20.01
CA VAL A 48 7.21 29.82 19.00
C VAL A 48 6.19 30.95 19.25
N PRO A 49 6.64 32.13 19.72
CA PRO A 49 5.79 33.31 19.85
C PRO A 49 5.33 33.82 18.48
N GLY A 50 4.04 34.16 18.33
CA GLY A 50 3.48 34.78 17.11
C GLY A 50 2.83 33.84 16.09
N ALA A 51 2.74 32.53 16.37
CA ALA A 51 2.04 31.56 15.53
C ALA A 51 0.63 31.18 16.06
N GLU A 52 0.09 32.00 16.97
CA GLU A 52 -1.19 31.82 17.68
C GLU A 52 -2.44 31.86 16.78
N HIS A 53 -2.26 32.13 15.48
CA HIS A 53 -3.34 32.27 14.49
C HIS A 53 -3.30 31.23 13.36
N LEU A 54 -2.39 30.26 13.42
CA LEU A 54 -2.31 29.17 12.44
C LEU A 54 -3.22 28.01 12.86
N ASP A 55 -4.29 27.80 12.11
CA ASP A 55 -5.18 26.66 12.29
C ASP A 55 -4.53 25.41 11.66
N GLU A 56 -4.01 24.53 12.53
CA GLU A 56 -3.37 23.27 12.14
C GLU A 56 -4.25 22.44 11.20
N GLN A 57 -5.55 22.33 11.49
CA GLN A 57 -6.48 21.51 10.72
C GLN A 57 -6.69 22.08 9.31
N ARG A 58 -6.74 23.40 9.18
CA ARG A 58 -6.80 24.06 7.86
C ARG A 58 -5.53 23.86 7.07
N VAL A 59 -4.34 23.99 7.69
CA VAL A 59 -3.06 23.75 7.01
C VAL A 59 -2.94 22.29 6.57
N PHE A 60 -3.31 21.35 7.44
CA PHE A 60 -3.31 19.93 7.13
C PHE A 60 -4.26 19.59 5.97
N THR A 61 -5.45 20.21 5.92
CA THR A 61 -6.38 20.07 4.80
C THR A 61 -5.80 20.61 3.50
N ALA A 62 -5.16 21.79 3.55
CA ALA A 62 -4.48 22.37 2.38
C ALA A 62 -3.34 21.47 1.86
N ILE A 63 -2.59 20.80 2.74
CA ILE A 63 -1.57 19.81 2.33
C ILE A 63 -2.22 18.65 1.58
N LYS A 64 -3.32 18.09 2.09
CA LYS A 64 -4.03 16.98 1.42
C LYS A 64 -4.51 17.38 0.03
N GLU A 65 -5.12 18.56 -0.09
CA GLU A 65 -5.55 19.12 -1.37
C GLU A 65 -4.38 19.38 -2.32
N ALA A 66 -3.26 19.91 -1.83
CA ALA A 66 -2.07 20.16 -2.63
C ALA A 66 -1.46 18.85 -3.16
N VAL A 67 -1.41 17.79 -2.34
CA VAL A 67 -0.95 16.46 -2.76
C VAL A 67 -1.87 15.87 -3.82
N LEU A 68 -3.20 15.93 -3.63
CA LEU A 68 -4.18 15.38 -4.57
C LEU A 68 -4.20 16.12 -5.93
N ASN A 69 -3.88 17.41 -5.93
CA ASN A 69 -3.92 18.26 -7.13
C ASN A 69 -2.54 18.55 -7.73
N ALA A 70 -1.47 17.96 -7.18
CA ALA A 70 -0.12 18.13 -7.70
C ALA A 70 -0.05 17.73 -9.17
N GLU A 71 0.63 18.56 -9.99
CA GLU A 71 0.90 18.24 -11.40
C GLU A 71 1.86 17.06 -11.53
N THR A 72 2.77 16.94 -10.57
CA THR A 72 3.76 15.87 -10.52
C THR A 72 4.11 15.56 -9.07
N LEU A 73 4.17 14.26 -8.77
CA LEU A 73 4.80 13.72 -7.57
C LEU A 73 5.83 12.66 -7.98
N TYR A 74 6.64 12.23 -7.03
CA TYR A 74 7.57 11.12 -7.18
C TYR A 74 7.38 10.16 -6.03
N ILE A 75 7.30 8.86 -6.31
CA ILE A 75 7.13 7.80 -5.31
C ILE A 75 8.33 6.86 -5.36
N ALA A 76 8.82 6.45 -4.19
CA ALA A 76 9.92 5.50 -4.09
C ALA A 76 9.43 4.07 -4.30
N TYR A 77 10.00 3.37 -5.28
CA TYR A 77 9.82 1.94 -5.50
C TYR A 77 11.10 1.20 -5.12
N ASP A 78 10.95 0.05 -4.44
CA ASP A 78 12.08 -0.84 -4.17
C ASP A 78 12.45 -1.59 -5.46
N VAL A 79 13.72 -1.52 -5.85
CA VAL A 79 14.19 -2.13 -7.11
C VAL A 79 14.08 -3.66 -7.09
N HIS A 80 14.13 -4.30 -5.92
CA HIS A 80 14.11 -5.76 -5.80
C HIS A 80 12.70 -6.32 -5.83
N THR A 81 11.73 -5.65 -5.19
CA THR A 81 10.34 -6.07 -5.24
C THR A 81 9.61 -5.54 -6.47
N ASN A 82 10.02 -4.38 -6.99
CA ASN A 82 9.34 -3.61 -8.04
C ASN A 82 7.98 -3.02 -7.61
N TYR A 83 7.79 -2.83 -6.30
CA TYR A 83 6.61 -2.23 -5.66
C TYR A 83 6.99 -0.99 -4.84
N PRO A 84 6.02 -0.17 -4.40
CA PRO A 84 6.29 0.93 -3.49
C PRO A 84 7.12 0.48 -2.28
N TYR A 85 8.22 1.18 -2.01
CA TYR A 85 9.08 0.90 -0.86
C TYR A 85 8.34 1.21 0.45
N ILE A 86 8.30 0.24 1.36
CA ILE A 86 7.66 0.39 2.66
C ILE A 86 8.72 0.81 3.69
N GLY A 87 8.71 2.10 4.05
CA GLY A 87 9.60 2.63 5.06
C GLY A 87 9.17 2.30 6.49
N SER A 88 9.99 2.70 7.46
CA SER A 88 9.65 2.63 8.89
C SER A 88 8.33 3.34 9.16
N GLY A 89 7.43 2.70 9.93
CA GLY A 89 6.09 3.23 10.22
C GLY A 89 5.00 2.80 9.22
N ASN A 90 5.27 1.85 8.34
CA ASN A 90 4.32 1.37 7.32
C ASN A 90 3.84 2.47 6.36
N GLN A 91 4.81 3.21 5.81
CA GLN A 91 4.55 4.36 4.97
C GLN A 91 5.38 4.28 3.68
N VAL A 92 4.77 4.65 2.56
CA VAL A 92 5.51 4.86 1.30
C VAL A 92 6.08 6.26 1.28
N TRP A 93 7.18 6.44 0.55
CA TRP A 93 7.83 7.76 0.45
C TRP A 93 7.40 8.46 -0.82
N VAL A 94 6.92 9.69 -0.65
CA VAL A 94 6.43 10.55 -1.74
C VAL A 94 7.13 11.91 -1.67
N PHE A 95 7.48 12.48 -2.82
CA PHE A 95 8.18 13.75 -2.95
C PHE A 95 7.47 14.63 -3.97
N SER A 96 7.31 15.93 -3.68
CA SER A 96 6.71 16.85 -4.65
C SER A 96 7.68 17.40 -5.70
N GLU A 97 8.99 17.25 -5.49
CA GLU A 97 10.02 17.73 -6.42
C GLU A 97 11.01 16.63 -6.77
N GLY A 98 11.37 16.55 -8.05
CA GLY A 98 12.30 15.53 -8.55
C GLY A 98 13.70 15.65 -7.95
N LYS A 99 14.13 16.86 -7.59
CA LYS A 99 15.41 17.10 -6.90
C LYS A 99 15.44 16.38 -5.55
N PHE A 100 14.42 16.54 -4.72
CA PHE A 100 14.35 15.88 -3.41
C PHE A 100 14.23 14.36 -3.54
N ALA A 101 13.50 13.88 -4.54
CA ALA A 101 13.41 12.45 -4.83
C ALA A 101 14.79 11.87 -5.19
N ALA A 102 15.55 12.55 -6.05
CA ALA A 102 16.90 12.14 -6.43
C ALA A 102 17.87 12.16 -5.23
N GLU A 103 17.87 13.23 -4.44
CA GLU A 103 18.68 13.33 -3.22
C GLU A 103 18.37 12.20 -2.23
N ALA A 104 17.09 11.84 -2.06
CA ALA A 104 16.68 10.72 -1.23
C ALA A 104 17.17 9.38 -1.80
N ALA A 105 17.04 9.15 -3.11
CA ALA A 105 17.54 7.94 -3.75
C ALA A 105 19.05 7.77 -3.55
N ASP A 106 19.84 8.84 -3.73
CA ASP A 106 21.28 8.83 -3.52
C ASP A 106 21.64 8.53 -2.06
N TYR A 107 20.96 9.17 -1.11
CA TYR A 107 21.16 8.94 0.32
C TYR A 107 20.89 7.48 0.72
N TYR A 108 19.77 6.92 0.27
CA TYR A 108 19.38 5.55 0.63
C TYR A 108 20.22 4.49 -0.09
N LEU A 109 20.74 4.80 -1.28
CA LEU A 109 21.72 3.95 -1.97
C LEU A 109 23.00 3.77 -1.14
N GLN A 110 23.48 4.84 -0.48
CA GLN A 110 24.62 4.76 0.45
C GLN A 110 24.33 3.84 1.65
N GLN A 111 23.05 3.70 2.02
CA GLN A 111 22.58 2.78 3.04
C GLN A 111 22.20 1.39 2.49
N LEU A 112 22.58 1.07 1.25
CA LEU A 112 22.30 -0.20 0.58
C LEU A 112 20.81 -0.47 0.32
N ILE A 113 19.99 0.58 0.24
CA ILE A 113 18.59 0.52 -0.18
C ILE A 113 18.50 1.10 -1.60
N GLN A 114 18.18 0.27 -2.58
CA GLN A 114 18.10 0.69 -3.98
C GLN A 114 16.67 1.11 -4.32
N LEU A 115 16.48 2.39 -4.59
CA LEU A 115 15.17 2.97 -4.86
C LEU A 115 15.09 3.52 -6.28
N GLU A 116 13.99 3.24 -6.96
CA GLU A 116 13.59 3.90 -8.20
C GLU A 116 12.55 4.98 -7.88
N MET A 117 12.83 6.23 -8.24
CA MET A 117 11.89 7.34 -8.04
C MET A 117 10.98 7.47 -9.26
N ARG A 118 9.76 6.93 -9.16
CA ARG A 118 8.80 6.96 -10.25
C ARG A 118 8.02 8.26 -10.27
N ARG A 119 8.01 8.94 -11.40
CA ARG A 119 7.21 10.13 -11.63
C ARG A 119 5.74 9.75 -11.77
N LEU A 120 4.87 10.42 -11.02
CA LEU A 120 3.42 10.33 -11.08
C LEU A 120 2.88 11.64 -11.66
N GLY A 121 2.10 11.57 -12.74
CA GLY A 121 1.30 12.71 -13.19
C GLY A 121 0.03 12.82 -12.35
N ARG A 122 -0.66 13.98 -12.42
CA ARG A 122 -1.92 14.23 -11.70
C ARG A 122 -2.93 13.08 -11.78
N GLU A 123 -3.16 12.56 -12.97
CA GLU A 123 -4.13 11.47 -13.22
C GLU A 123 -3.75 10.13 -12.57
N ASP A 124 -2.46 9.93 -12.29
CA ASP A 124 -1.94 8.70 -11.70
C ASP A 124 -1.88 8.76 -10.18
N ILE A 125 -2.01 9.93 -9.56
CA ILE A 125 -2.01 10.08 -8.10
C ILE A 125 -3.16 9.29 -7.47
N ARG A 126 -4.37 9.39 -8.04
CA ARG A 126 -5.53 8.63 -7.54
C ARG A 126 -5.38 7.13 -7.78
N LYS A 127 -4.80 6.73 -8.92
CA LYS A 127 -4.52 5.31 -9.22
C LYS A 127 -3.52 4.72 -8.23
N MET A 128 -2.45 5.47 -7.94
CA MET A 128 -1.46 5.10 -6.94
C MET A 128 -2.11 4.94 -5.56
N LEU A 129 -2.95 5.89 -5.12
CA LEU A 129 -3.66 5.76 -3.83
C LEU A 129 -4.58 4.51 -3.80
N ALA A 130 -5.25 4.19 -4.91
CA ALA A 130 -6.06 2.97 -5.02
C ALA A 130 -5.19 1.70 -5.02
N GLU A 131 -4.01 1.72 -5.66
CA GLU A 131 -3.04 0.63 -5.61
C GLU A 131 -2.54 0.40 -4.17
N LEU A 132 -2.18 1.46 -3.44
CA LEU A 132 -1.77 1.36 -2.05
C LEU A 132 -2.85 0.72 -1.16
N HIS A 133 -4.13 0.94 -1.46
CA HIS A 133 -5.23 0.24 -0.78
C HIS A 133 -5.13 -1.27 -0.94
N VAL A 134 -5.01 -1.74 -2.18
CA VAL A 134 -4.92 -3.17 -2.53
C VAL A 134 -3.65 -3.79 -1.95
N LEU A 135 -2.57 -3.02 -1.83
CA LEU A 135 -1.30 -3.45 -1.21
C LEU A 135 -1.31 -3.38 0.33
N GLY A 136 -2.41 -2.95 0.97
CA GLY A 136 -2.51 -2.82 2.42
C GLY A 136 -1.63 -1.71 3.03
N ILE A 137 -1.23 -0.73 2.23
CA ILE A 137 -0.38 0.39 2.65
C ILE A 137 -1.27 1.55 3.12
N GLY A 138 -1.10 1.92 4.40
CA GLY A 138 -2.00 2.84 5.09
C GLY A 138 -1.59 4.31 5.08
N SER A 139 -0.35 4.64 4.74
CA SER A 139 0.14 6.02 4.89
C SER A 139 1.26 6.42 3.91
N LEU A 140 1.40 7.72 3.72
CA LEU A 140 2.41 8.36 2.89
C LEU A 140 3.28 9.26 3.77
N LEU A 141 4.60 9.09 3.70
CA LEU A 141 5.57 10.07 4.19
C LEU A 141 5.91 11.02 3.06
N VAL A 142 5.45 12.26 3.16
CA VAL A 142 5.75 13.28 2.16
C VAL A 142 7.06 13.98 2.54
N HIS A 143 8.02 14.02 1.61
CA HIS A 143 9.34 14.68 1.70
C HIS A 143 10.30 14.13 2.75
N ASN A 144 10.50 12.82 2.76
CA ASN A 144 11.51 12.19 3.61
C ASN A 144 12.91 12.82 3.43
N GLY A 145 13.55 13.27 4.52
CA GLY A 145 14.83 14.00 4.49
C GLY A 145 14.74 15.54 4.46
N GLN A 146 13.53 16.10 4.47
CA GLN A 146 13.26 17.54 4.60
C GLN A 146 12.24 17.78 5.73
N HIS A 147 11.49 18.89 5.68
CA HIS A 147 10.28 19.01 6.47
C HIS A 147 9.25 17.98 5.97
N THR A 148 8.88 17.05 6.85
CA THR A 148 8.01 15.92 6.54
C THR A 148 6.61 16.06 7.15
N VAL A 149 5.67 15.36 6.53
CA VAL A 149 4.34 15.09 7.09
C VAL A 149 3.94 13.66 6.74
N VAL A 150 3.24 12.99 7.66
CA VAL A 150 2.60 11.71 7.41
C VAL A 150 1.13 11.96 7.11
N LEU A 151 0.66 11.44 5.99
CA LEU A 151 -0.74 11.50 5.59
C LEU A 151 -1.32 10.09 5.59
N ALA A 152 -2.47 9.91 6.26
CA ALA A 152 -3.22 8.67 6.15
C ALA A 152 -3.78 8.54 4.72
N ARG A 153 -3.59 7.37 4.09
CA ARG A 153 -4.03 7.13 2.72
C ARG A 153 -5.55 7.24 2.60
N ASP A 154 -6.28 6.71 3.58
CA ASP A 154 -7.75 6.75 3.62
C ASP A 154 -8.31 8.17 3.75
N GLU A 155 -7.54 9.11 4.30
CA GLU A 155 -7.94 10.53 4.33
C GLU A 155 -7.78 11.24 2.98
N LEU A 156 -6.95 10.71 2.09
CA LEU A 156 -6.77 11.21 0.72
C LEU A 156 -7.73 10.53 -0.25
N LEU A 157 -7.88 9.21 -0.10
CA LEU A 157 -8.79 8.39 -0.88
C LEU A 157 -9.37 7.28 0.02
N PRO A 158 -10.61 7.46 0.51
CA PRO A 158 -11.29 6.46 1.30
C PRO A 158 -11.40 5.12 0.54
N PRO A 159 -11.41 3.98 1.24
CA PRO A 159 -11.65 2.69 0.61
C PRO A 159 -13.06 2.63 -0.01
N PRO A 160 -13.29 1.75 -0.99
CA PRO A 160 -14.63 1.51 -1.51
C PRO A 160 -15.59 1.07 -0.40
N ASP A 161 -16.80 1.63 -0.39
CA ASP A 161 -17.86 1.21 0.52
C ASP A 161 -18.65 0.05 -0.11
N TRP A 162 -18.52 -1.14 0.48
CA TRP A 162 -19.26 -2.33 0.07
C TRP A 162 -20.50 -2.58 0.93
N SER A 163 -20.92 -1.62 1.76
CA SER A 163 -22.12 -1.76 2.57
C SER A 163 -23.35 -2.10 1.71
N GLY A 164 -24.04 -3.19 2.05
CA GLY A 164 -25.18 -3.69 1.27
C GLY A 164 -24.83 -4.45 -0.02
N THR A 165 -23.56 -4.59 -0.38
CA THR A 165 -23.12 -5.43 -1.52
C THR A 165 -23.07 -6.91 -1.09
N PRO A 166 -23.67 -7.85 -1.84
CA PRO A 166 -23.55 -9.27 -1.55
C PRO A 166 -22.08 -9.74 -1.56
N GLU A 167 -21.68 -10.62 -0.63
CA GLU A 167 -20.28 -11.06 -0.49
C GLU A 167 -19.67 -11.58 -1.81
N ILE A 168 -20.45 -12.28 -2.63
CA ILE A 168 -20.02 -12.81 -3.93
C ILE A 168 -19.75 -11.73 -4.99
N GLN A 169 -20.29 -10.52 -4.81
CA GLN A 169 -20.06 -9.38 -5.70
C GLN A 169 -18.92 -8.47 -5.19
N ILE A 170 -18.45 -8.67 -3.96
CA ILE A 170 -17.30 -7.94 -3.43
C ILE A 170 -16.04 -8.49 -4.12
N PRO A 171 -15.24 -7.63 -4.79
CA PRO A 171 -14.01 -8.07 -5.42
C PRO A 171 -13.05 -8.72 -4.41
N VAL A 172 -12.51 -9.89 -4.75
CA VAL A 172 -11.47 -10.52 -3.93
C VAL A 172 -10.26 -9.60 -3.84
N SER A 173 -9.83 -9.34 -2.62
CA SER A 173 -8.63 -8.58 -2.30
C SER A 173 -8.04 -9.09 -0.98
N ASN A 174 -6.73 -9.22 -0.91
CA ASN A 174 -6.02 -9.62 0.32
C ASN A 174 -4.95 -8.58 0.69
N PRO A 175 -5.35 -7.36 1.11
CA PRO A 175 -4.39 -6.30 1.41
C PRO A 175 -3.44 -6.66 2.55
N GLY A 176 -3.89 -7.41 3.56
CA GLY A 176 -3.03 -7.93 4.63
C GLY A 176 -1.94 -8.86 4.12
N LEU A 177 -2.30 -9.83 3.27
CA LEU A 177 -1.34 -10.75 2.65
C LEU A 177 -0.37 -10.01 1.72
N GLN A 178 -0.87 -9.12 0.85
CA GLN A 178 -0.02 -8.33 -0.05
C GLN A 178 1.01 -7.52 0.75
N HIS A 179 0.56 -6.83 1.81
CA HIS A 179 1.43 -6.07 2.71
C HIS A 179 2.49 -6.96 3.39
N ALA A 180 2.07 -8.11 3.91
CA ALA A 180 2.95 -9.04 4.61
C ALA A 180 4.00 -9.65 3.67
N MET A 181 3.59 -10.03 2.44
CA MET A 181 4.50 -10.50 1.39
C MET A 181 5.50 -9.40 1.03
N LEU A 182 5.04 -8.19 0.70
CA LEU A 182 5.90 -7.03 0.42
C LEU A 182 6.94 -6.80 1.51
N SER A 183 6.49 -6.74 2.75
CA SER A 183 7.34 -6.51 3.92
C SER A 183 8.37 -7.63 4.10
N PHE A 184 7.97 -8.89 3.93
CA PHE A 184 8.86 -10.04 4.02
C PHE A 184 9.92 -10.03 2.91
N PHE A 185 9.52 -9.88 1.64
CA PHE A 185 10.45 -9.88 0.52
C PHE A 185 11.40 -8.67 0.54
N GLN A 186 10.91 -7.48 0.91
CA GLN A 186 11.77 -6.31 1.11
C GLN A 186 12.81 -6.55 2.22
N ALA A 187 12.41 -7.16 3.35
CA ALA A 187 13.34 -7.51 4.43
C ALA A 187 14.34 -8.60 4.02
N MET A 188 13.89 -9.60 3.24
CA MET A 188 14.70 -10.71 2.75
C MET A 188 15.76 -10.25 1.74
N TYR A 189 15.40 -9.36 0.82
CA TYR A 189 16.33 -8.78 -0.16
C TYR A 189 17.23 -7.68 0.42
N SER A 190 16.90 -7.14 1.60
CA SER A 190 17.70 -6.09 2.23
C SER A 190 19.15 -6.53 2.40
N ARG A 191 20.07 -5.73 1.86
CA ARG A 191 21.52 -5.93 2.00
C ARG A 191 22.09 -5.33 3.27
N GLN A 192 21.28 -4.61 4.03
CA GLN A 192 21.68 -4.02 5.30
C GLN A 192 21.97 -5.11 6.32
N GLN A 193 22.97 -4.86 7.16
CA GLN A 193 23.33 -5.70 8.29
C GLN A 193 23.12 -4.88 9.56
N TYR A 194 22.17 -5.30 10.38
CA TYR A 194 21.86 -4.65 11.65
C TYR A 194 21.41 -5.70 12.68
N ALA A 195 21.63 -5.38 13.96
CA ALA A 195 21.19 -6.24 15.06
C ALA A 195 19.66 -6.36 15.03
N GLY A 196 19.12 -7.57 15.15
CA GLY A 196 17.67 -7.79 15.08
C GLY A 196 17.15 -8.24 13.71
N LYS A 197 17.97 -8.26 12.65
CA LYS A 197 17.52 -8.58 11.29
C LYS A 197 16.83 -9.94 11.18
N ASN A 198 17.38 -10.97 11.82
CA ASN A 198 16.81 -12.31 11.80
C ASN A 198 15.49 -12.39 12.57
N GLU A 199 15.34 -11.63 13.66
CA GLU A 199 14.08 -11.50 14.39
C GLU A 199 13.03 -10.80 13.54
N ILE A 200 13.38 -9.70 12.86
CA ILE A 200 12.48 -8.97 11.96
C ILE A 200 12.04 -9.85 10.79
N LEU A 201 12.97 -10.59 10.18
CA LEU A 201 12.67 -11.48 9.07
C LEU A 201 11.73 -12.61 9.50
N ARG A 202 11.99 -13.24 10.66
CA ARG A 202 11.10 -14.27 11.24
C ARG A 202 9.71 -13.72 11.57
N ALA A 203 9.62 -12.51 12.12
CA ALA A 203 8.35 -11.86 12.40
C ALA A 203 7.58 -11.46 11.13
N ALA A 204 8.29 -11.07 10.06
CA ALA A 204 7.69 -10.82 8.76
C ALA A 204 7.19 -12.11 8.10
N GLU A 205 7.96 -13.19 8.17
CA GLU A 205 7.56 -14.51 7.68
C GLU A 205 6.32 -15.03 8.41
N ALA A 206 6.31 -15.01 9.75
CA ALA A 206 5.16 -15.45 10.54
C ALA A 206 3.88 -14.68 10.18
N ARG A 207 3.96 -13.36 10.01
CA ARG A 207 2.83 -12.53 9.56
C ARG A 207 2.36 -12.92 8.16
N MET A 208 3.29 -13.12 7.23
CA MET A 208 2.96 -13.59 5.88
C MET A 208 2.22 -14.93 5.91
N LEU A 209 2.66 -15.87 6.76
CA LEU A 209 2.01 -17.18 6.89
C LEU A 209 0.63 -17.10 7.56
N ASP A 210 0.44 -16.24 8.56
CA ASP A 210 -0.88 -16.03 9.18
C ASP A 210 -1.90 -15.44 8.20
N GLU A 211 -1.47 -14.47 7.37
CA GLU A 211 -2.30 -13.88 6.31
C GLU A 211 -2.57 -14.88 5.18
N LEU A 212 -1.55 -15.67 4.80
CA LEU A 212 -1.66 -16.69 3.75
C LEU A 212 -2.75 -17.72 4.07
N LEU A 213 -2.82 -18.16 5.32
CA LEU A 213 -3.79 -19.18 5.77
C LEU A 213 -5.23 -18.67 5.79
N GLN A 214 -5.44 -17.35 5.87
CA GLN A 214 -6.77 -16.72 5.91
C GLN A 214 -7.21 -16.17 4.56
N ALA A 215 -6.29 -16.09 3.60
CA ALA A 215 -6.52 -15.48 2.30
C ALA A 215 -7.49 -16.29 1.42
N LYS A 216 -8.23 -15.56 0.60
CA LYS A 216 -9.06 -16.09 -0.48
C LYS A 216 -8.40 -15.75 -1.81
N PHE A 217 -8.11 -16.73 -2.64
CA PHE A 217 -7.39 -16.55 -3.91
C PHE A 217 -8.32 -16.60 -5.10
N LEU A 218 -7.96 -15.87 -6.15
CA LEU A 218 -8.50 -16.03 -7.49
C LEU A 218 -7.70 -17.10 -8.23
N VAL A 219 -8.37 -18.18 -8.64
CA VAL A 219 -7.82 -19.25 -9.48
C VAL A 219 -8.39 -19.08 -10.89
N PRO A 220 -7.56 -18.88 -11.92
CA PRO A 220 -8.05 -18.72 -13.29
C PRO A 220 -8.75 -19.99 -13.77
N MET A 221 -9.97 -19.81 -14.23
CA MET A 221 -10.87 -20.89 -14.62
C MET A 221 -11.59 -20.57 -15.93
N GLN A 222 -11.79 -21.59 -16.75
CA GLN A 222 -12.68 -21.60 -17.91
C GLN A 222 -13.72 -22.71 -17.76
N LEU A 223 -14.95 -22.40 -18.15
CA LEU A 223 -16.03 -23.36 -18.26
C LEU A 223 -16.20 -23.70 -19.74
N LYS A 224 -16.13 -24.99 -20.08
CA LYS A 224 -16.50 -25.50 -21.40
C LYS A 224 -17.85 -26.18 -21.28
N GLU A 225 -18.86 -25.51 -21.83
CA GLU A 225 -20.25 -25.94 -21.84
C GLU A 225 -20.72 -26.08 -23.29
N GLU A 226 -21.51 -27.11 -23.57
CA GLU A 226 -22.17 -27.26 -24.88
C GLU A 226 -23.24 -26.17 -25.07
N GLU A 227 -23.99 -25.85 -24.02
CA GLU A 227 -24.98 -24.77 -23.97
C GLU A 227 -24.69 -23.83 -22.80
N PRO A 228 -24.04 -22.67 -23.06
CA PRO A 228 -23.71 -21.71 -22.01
C PRO A 228 -24.96 -21.13 -21.35
N SER A 229 -25.03 -21.20 -20.03
CA SER A 229 -26.06 -20.52 -19.22
C SER A 229 -25.48 -19.31 -18.49
N ALA A 230 -26.29 -18.27 -18.29
CA ALA A 230 -25.91 -17.15 -17.44
C ALA A 230 -26.00 -17.54 -15.96
N ALA A 231 -25.15 -16.93 -15.13
CA ALA A 231 -25.34 -17.00 -13.69
C ALA A 231 -26.64 -16.24 -13.31
N ASP A 232 -27.28 -16.65 -12.22
CA ASP A 232 -28.43 -15.95 -11.66
C ASP A 232 -28.04 -14.58 -11.05
N GLU A 233 -29.03 -13.82 -10.57
CA GLU A 233 -28.82 -12.52 -9.91
C GLU A 233 -27.91 -12.60 -8.67
N GLN A 234 -27.70 -13.80 -8.12
CA GLN A 234 -26.84 -14.08 -6.98
C GLN A 234 -25.45 -14.58 -7.41
N GLY A 235 -25.12 -14.56 -8.71
CA GLY A 235 -23.85 -15.02 -9.25
C GLY A 235 -23.69 -16.54 -9.24
N ARG A 236 -24.76 -17.30 -8.98
CA ARG A 236 -24.72 -18.76 -8.95
C ARG A 236 -25.05 -19.32 -10.32
N LYS A 237 -24.30 -20.35 -10.71
CA LYS A 237 -24.49 -21.03 -11.99
C LYS A 237 -24.64 -22.52 -11.75
N THR A 238 -25.73 -23.11 -12.25
CA THR A 238 -25.92 -24.56 -12.24
C THR A 238 -25.22 -25.13 -13.46
N LEU A 239 -24.17 -25.92 -13.23
CA LEU A 239 -23.42 -26.56 -14.30
C LEU A 239 -24.24 -27.74 -14.84
N GLN A 240 -24.41 -27.79 -16.17
CA GLN A 240 -25.09 -28.91 -16.80
C GLN A 240 -24.20 -30.14 -16.85
N GLN A 241 -24.81 -31.32 -16.96
CA GLN A 241 -24.09 -32.57 -17.14
C GLN A 241 -23.22 -32.50 -18.41
N GLY A 242 -21.93 -32.84 -18.29
CA GLY A 242 -20.96 -32.71 -19.39
C GLY A 242 -20.12 -31.43 -19.37
N THR A 243 -20.43 -30.47 -18.48
CA THR A 243 -19.60 -29.26 -18.30
C THR A 243 -18.19 -29.64 -17.84
N VAL A 244 -17.18 -29.12 -18.55
CA VAL A 244 -15.77 -29.31 -18.18
C VAL A 244 -15.24 -28.02 -17.55
N ILE A 245 -14.78 -28.14 -16.31
CA ILE A 245 -14.06 -27.06 -15.61
C ILE A 245 -12.57 -27.19 -15.91
N GLN A 246 -11.96 -26.14 -16.43
CA GLN A 246 -10.54 -26.08 -16.73
C GLN A 246 -9.89 -24.98 -15.90
N PHE A 247 -8.85 -25.34 -15.15
CA PHE A 247 -8.00 -24.36 -14.48
C PHE A 247 -6.81 -24.04 -15.36
N ALA A 248 -6.31 -22.81 -15.27
CA ALA A 248 -5.04 -22.48 -15.89
C ALA A 248 -3.90 -23.27 -15.24
N SER A 249 -2.84 -23.52 -16.02
CA SER A 249 -1.60 -24.10 -15.55
C SER A 249 -0.42 -23.30 -16.09
N LEU A 250 0.56 -23.02 -15.24
CA LEU A 250 1.88 -22.55 -15.63
C LEU A 250 2.79 -23.75 -15.88
N GLY A 251 3.75 -23.62 -16.80
CA GLY A 251 4.70 -24.70 -17.12
C GLY A 251 4.92 -24.82 -18.62
N VAL A 252 6.00 -25.50 -19.00
CA VAL A 252 6.27 -25.85 -20.40
C VAL A 252 5.63 -27.20 -20.73
N GLU A 253 5.29 -27.41 -22.00
CA GLU A 253 4.73 -28.67 -22.46
C GLU A 253 5.70 -29.83 -22.17
N GLY A 254 5.21 -30.87 -21.49
CA GLY A 254 6.02 -32.01 -21.03
C GLY A 254 6.84 -31.76 -19.74
N GLY A 255 6.78 -30.55 -19.18
CA GLY A 255 7.37 -30.20 -17.88
C GLY A 255 6.39 -30.30 -16.73
N GLU A 256 6.89 -30.04 -15.52
CA GLU A 256 6.06 -29.93 -14.32
C GLU A 256 5.12 -28.72 -14.43
N SER A 257 3.82 -28.96 -14.25
CA SER A 257 2.81 -27.91 -14.24
C SER A 257 2.66 -27.30 -12.85
N TRP A 258 2.22 -26.04 -12.79
CA TRP A 258 2.01 -25.29 -11.55
C TRP A 258 0.67 -24.55 -11.61
N LEU A 259 -0.04 -24.47 -10.48
CA LEU A 259 -1.32 -23.76 -10.40
C LEU A 259 -1.06 -22.25 -10.17
N PRO A 260 -1.42 -21.35 -11.12
CA PRO A 260 -1.39 -19.91 -10.88
C PRO A 260 -2.56 -19.53 -9.96
N VAL A 261 -2.28 -18.76 -8.91
CA VAL A 261 -3.30 -18.18 -8.03
C VAL A 261 -2.98 -16.73 -7.72
N PHE A 262 -4.00 -15.93 -7.44
CA PHE A 262 -3.85 -14.47 -7.28
C PHE A 262 -4.53 -13.96 -6.03
N THR A 263 -3.91 -12.97 -5.40
CA THR A 263 -4.46 -12.31 -4.20
C THR A 263 -5.58 -11.32 -4.52
N ASP A 264 -5.67 -10.86 -5.76
CA ASP A 264 -6.60 -9.82 -6.17
C ASP A 264 -6.67 -9.74 -7.70
N TRP A 265 -7.66 -8.98 -8.19
CA TRP A 265 -7.87 -8.78 -9.63
C TRP A 265 -6.72 -8.04 -10.33
N PRO A 266 -6.12 -6.97 -9.77
CA PRO A 266 -4.93 -6.35 -10.36
C PRO A 266 -3.78 -7.34 -10.61
N GLU A 267 -3.49 -8.25 -9.68
CA GLU A 267 -2.47 -9.30 -9.91
C GLU A 267 -2.91 -10.31 -10.96
N PHE A 268 -4.19 -10.71 -10.96
CA PHE A 268 -4.77 -11.60 -11.96
C PHE A 268 -4.60 -11.04 -13.38
N GLU A 269 -4.94 -9.76 -13.57
CA GLU A 269 -4.91 -9.09 -14.88
C GLU A 269 -3.50 -8.90 -15.46
N LYS A 270 -2.45 -9.05 -14.63
CA LYS A 270 -1.05 -9.10 -15.13
C LYS A 270 -0.75 -10.39 -15.90
N GLY A 271 -1.47 -11.47 -15.59
CA GLY A 271 -1.23 -12.80 -16.17
C GLY A 271 -2.33 -13.29 -17.11
N TYR A 272 -3.57 -12.84 -16.92
CA TYR A 272 -4.76 -13.35 -17.59
C TYR A 272 -5.70 -12.22 -18.02
N ASP A 273 -6.31 -12.37 -19.19
CA ASP A 273 -7.37 -11.47 -19.66
C ASP A 273 -8.70 -11.86 -19.01
N LYS A 274 -9.29 -10.97 -18.19
CA LYS A 274 -10.56 -11.20 -17.50
C LYS A 274 -11.78 -11.35 -18.42
N THR A 275 -11.65 -11.02 -19.70
CA THR A 275 -12.70 -11.27 -20.71
C THR A 275 -12.66 -12.71 -21.23
N VAL A 276 -11.53 -13.40 -21.05
CA VAL A 276 -11.29 -14.79 -21.49
C VAL A 276 -11.28 -15.78 -20.32
N TRP A 277 -10.79 -15.32 -19.17
CA TRP A 277 -10.65 -16.12 -17.95
C TRP A 277 -11.54 -15.58 -16.85
N SER A 278 -12.23 -16.49 -16.16
CA SER A 278 -12.93 -16.18 -14.91
C SER A 278 -12.03 -16.46 -13.71
N GLY A 279 -12.31 -15.82 -12.57
CA GLY A 279 -11.62 -16.08 -11.31
C GLY A 279 -12.52 -16.88 -10.37
N ASN A 280 -12.16 -18.14 -10.10
CA ASN A 280 -12.80 -18.92 -9.05
C ASN A 280 -12.15 -18.58 -7.70
N VAL A 281 -12.97 -18.38 -6.67
CA VAL A 281 -12.48 -18.06 -5.32
C VAL A 281 -12.16 -19.33 -4.56
N ALA A 282 -10.91 -19.50 -4.14
CA ALA A 282 -10.44 -20.67 -3.42
C ALA A 282 -9.74 -20.28 -2.11
N ALA A 283 -9.99 -21.02 -1.02
CA ALA A 283 -9.21 -20.86 0.21
C ALA A 283 -7.84 -21.54 0.08
N TYR A 284 -6.93 -21.28 1.03
CA TYR A 284 -5.60 -21.90 1.06
C TYR A 284 -5.65 -23.44 0.93
N GLU A 285 -6.53 -24.12 1.68
CA GLU A 285 -6.65 -25.58 1.61
C GLU A 285 -7.10 -26.07 0.24
N ASP A 286 -7.97 -25.33 -0.43
CA ASP A 286 -8.45 -25.68 -1.77
C ASP A 286 -7.33 -25.52 -2.79
N VAL A 287 -6.52 -24.46 -2.68
CA VAL A 287 -5.33 -24.27 -3.51
C VAL A 287 -4.34 -25.42 -3.35
N VAL A 288 -4.09 -25.88 -2.11
CA VAL A 288 -3.25 -27.05 -1.84
C VAL A 288 -3.83 -28.32 -2.46
N LYS A 289 -5.14 -28.56 -2.33
CA LYS A 289 -5.81 -29.73 -2.93
C LYS A 289 -5.78 -29.70 -4.46
N LEU A 290 -6.08 -28.55 -5.06
CA LEU A 290 -6.09 -28.35 -6.52
C LEU A 290 -4.70 -28.55 -7.14
N SER A 291 -3.64 -28.20 -6.40
CA SER A 291 -2.25 -28.31 -6.85
C SER A 291 -1.55 -29.60 -6.46
N ALA A 292 -2.24 -30.55 -5.81
CA ALA A 292 -1.62 -31.77 -5.25
C ALA A 292 -0.95 -32.69 -6.28
N ASN A 293 -1.43 -32.69 -7.53
CA ASN A 293 -0.87 -33.48 -8.64
C ASN A 293 0.03 -32.64 -9.57
N MET A 294 0.42 -31.46 -9.12
CA MET A 294 1.25 -30.48 -9.83
C MET A 294 2.55 -30.26 -9.02
N GLY A 295 3.46 -29.40 -9.48
CA GLY A 295 4.61 -28.95 -8.67
C GLY A 295 4.23 -28.09 -7.46
N GLY A 296 2.96 -27.68 -7.38
CA GLY A 296 2.39 -26.81 -6.36
C GLY A 296 1.65 -25.64 -7.00
N ALA A 297 1.48 -24.56 -6.22
CA ALA A 297 0.88 -23.32 -6.69
C ALA A 297 1.89 -22.17 -6.71
N VAL A 298 1.66 -21.17 -7.55
CA VAL A 298 2.42 -19.93 -7.58
C VAL A 298 1.46 -18.76 -7.40
N ILE A 299 1.57 -18.10 -6.26
CA ILE A 299 0.82 -16.88 -5.94
C ILE A 299 1.45 -15.71 -6.69
N ASN A 300 0.66 -14.89 -7.38
CA ASN A 300 1.08 -13.64 -8.05
C ASN A 300 2.33 -13.79 -8.93
N PHE A 301 2.33 -14.76 -9.86
CA PHE A 301 3.53 -15.13 -10.62
C PHE A 301 4.13 -14.01 -11.51
N ARG A 302 3.36 -12.95 -11.82
CA ARG A 302 3.81 -11.73 -12.53
C ARG A 302 4.08 -10.54 -11.59
N GLY A 303 3.89 -10.73 -10.29
CA GLY A 303 4.11 -9.75 -9.23
C GLY A 303 5.15 -10.25 -8.22
N ILE A 304 4.90 -10.02 -6.93
CA ILE A 304 5.71 -10.63 -5.86
C ILE A 304 5.28 -12.08 -5.70
N GLY A 305 6.03 -12.95 -6.38
CA GLY A 305 5.71 -14.37 -6.45
C GLY A 305 6.02 -15.13 -5.16
N PHE A 306 5.05 -15.91 -4.66
CA PHE A 306 5.29 -16.90 -3.62
C PHE A 306 4.95 -18.30 -4.13
N ARG A 307 5.91 -19.22 -4.05
CA ARG A 307 5.72 -20.61 -4.49
C ARG A 307 5.24 -21.46 -3.32
N LEU A 308 4.10 -22.10 -3.48
CA LEU A 308 3.58 -23.14 -2.58
C LEU A 308 4.02 -24.51 -3.09
N ASP A 309 5.33 -24.71 -3.15
CA ASP A 309 5.93 -26.02 -3.44
C ASP A 309 5.88 -26.93 -2.21
N GLU A 310 6.29 -28.20 -2.36
CA GLU A 310 6.27 -29.16 -1.26
C GLU A 310 7.04 -28.67 -0.01
N LYS A 311 8.18 -27.99 -0.22
CA LYS A 311 9.00 -27.46 0.87
C LYS A 311 8.25 -26.37 1.64
N ASN A 312 7.67 -25.40 0.92
CA ASN A 312 6.97 -24.28 1.54
C ASN A 312 5.63 -24.72 2.15
N GLN A 313 4.95 -25.72 1.58
CA GLN A 313 3.77 -26.32 2.19
C GLN A 313 4.11 -27.02 3.52
N ARG A 314 5.24 -27.75 3.60
CA ARG A 314 5.72 -28.34 4.85
C ARG A 314 6.05 -27.26 5.90
N MET A 315 6.73 -26.19 5.49
CA MET A 315 7.02 -25.05 6.36
C MET A 315 5.73 -24.42 6.93
N VAL A 316 4.70 -24.23 6.10
CA VAL A 316 3.40 -23.72 6.55
C VAL A 316 2.76 -24.69 7.56
N ALA A 317 2.79 -25.99 7.28
CA ALA A 317 2.22 -27.00 8.18
C ALA A 317 2.96 -27.07 9.54
N GLU A 318 4.28 -26.92 9.54
CA GLU A 318 5.09 -26.82 10.76
C GLU A 318 4.75 -25.56 11.55
N TYR A 319 4.67 -24.40 10.88
CA TYR A 319 4.27 -23.14 11.50
C TYR A 319 2.89 -23.24 12.18
N VAL A 320 1.90 -23.82 11.51
CA VAL A 320 0.56 -24.04 12.06
C VAL A 320 0.63 -24.89 13.33
N ARG A 321 1.38 -26.00 13.28
CA ARG A 321 1.55 -26.90 14.44
C ARG A 321 2.16 -26.18 15.64
N GLU A 322 3.21 -25.38 15.42
CA GLU A 322 3.89 -24.63 16.49
C GLU A 322 3.01 -23.54 17.08
N ARG A 323 2.33 -22.76 16.23
CA ARG A 323 1.40 -21.70 16.63
C ARG A 323 0.27 -22.25 17.50
N ASP A 324 -0.33 -23.36 17.09
CA ASP A 324 -1.46 -23.95 17.78
C ASP A 324 -1.02 -24.62 19.11
N ALA A 325 0.18 -25.21 19.15
CA ALA A 325 0.78 -25.70 20.39
C ALA A 325 1.12 -24.57 21.38
N GLY A 326 1.47 -23.37 20.89
CA GLY A 326 1.69 -22.17 21.72
C GLY A 326 0.40 -21.62 22.32
N LYS A 327 -0.70 -21.62 21.57
CA LYS A 327 -2.04 -21.17 22.04
C LYS A 327 -2.65 -22.08 23.10
N GLY A 328 -2.29 -23.37 23.12
CA GLY A 328 -2.74 -24.31 24.15
C GLY A 328 -2.01 -24.20 25.50
N ARG A 329 -1.05 -23.28 25.64
CA ARG A 329 -0.23 -23.07 26.85
C ARG A 329 -0.47 -21.72 27.55
N SER A 330 -1.32 -20.86 26.98
CA SER A 330 -1.72 -19.55 27.54
C SER A 330 -3.11 -19.62 28.16
#